data_AF-A0A962D612-F1
#
_entry.id   AF-A0A962D612-F1
#
_cell.length_a   1.000
_cell.length_b   1.000
_cell.length_c   1.000
_cell.angle_alpha   90.00
_cell.angle_beta   90.00
_cell.angle_gamma   90.00
#
_symmetry.space_group_name_H-M   'P 1'
#
loop_
_entity.id
_entity.type
_entity.pdbx_description
1 polymer ?
#
loop_
_entity_poly.entity_id
_entity_poly.type
_entity_poly.pdbx_seq_one_letter_code
_entity_poly.pdbx_strand_id
1 'polypeptide(L)'
;GGEIRPVLANAHWYMQLLGHVCIGWMWLWQAQAARLCSTTDSTLAEFADGKLAACRFFFSTELPLTVHWAALLDGVDRSALDCPPEAF
;
A
#
# COMPACT_ATOMS: atom_id res chain seq x y z
N GLY A 1 -26.26 -1.95 -15.32
CA GLY A 1 -25.02 -1.31 -15.78
C GLY A 1 -24.86 0.12 -15.27
N GLY A 2 -24.92 0.34 -13.95
CA GLY A 2 -24.78 1.68 -13.34
C GLY A 2 -23.61 1.83 -12.37
N GLU A 3 -22.98 0.72 -11.95
CA GLU A 3 -21.96 0.69 -10.88
C GLU A 3 -20.53 1.01 -11.34
N ILE A 4 -20.28 1.08 -12.65
CA ILE A 4 -18.91 1.25 -13.17
C ILE A 4 -18.38 2.68 -12.93
N ARG A 5 -19.25 3.70 -12.97
CA ARG A 5 -18.85 5.11 -12.86
C ARG A 5 -18.30 5.49 -11.46
N PRO A 6 -18.93 5.08 -10.34
CA PRO A 6 -18.36 5.26 -8.99
C PRO A 6 -17.02 4.56 -8.78
N VAL A 7 -16.85 3.36 -9.36
CA VAL A 7 -15.62 2.57 -9.25
C VAL A 7 -14.47 3.25 -10.01
N LEU A 8 -14.74 3.77 -11.21
CA LEU A 8 -13.74 4.52 -11.98
C LEU A 8 -13.36 5.86 -11.32
N ALA A 9 -14.33 6.58 -10.74
CA ALA A 9 -14.07 7.82 -10.03
C ALA A 9 -13.12 7.63 -8.83
N ASN A 10 -13.17 6.45 -8.20
CA ASN A 10 -12.35 6.10 -7.04
C ASN A 10 -11.20 5.11 -7.37
N ALA A 11 -10.93 4.84 -8.65
CA ALA A 11 -9.94 3.86 -9.08
C ALA A 11 -8.51 4.19 -8.59
N HIS A 12 -8.20 5.48 -8.43
CA HIS A 12 -6.92 5.92 -7.87
C HIS A 12 -6.69 5.36 -6.46
N TRP A 13 -7.67 5.45 -5.58
CA TRP A 13 -7.56 4.96 -4.20
C TRP A 13 -7.45 3.44 -4.13
N TYR A 14 -8.20 2.73 -4.98
CA TYR A 14 -8.04 1.28 -5.15
C TYR A 14 -6.61 0.90 -5.55
N MET A 15 -6.03 1.62 -6.51
CA MET A 15 -4.67 1.37 -6.99
C MET A 15 -3.62 1.62 -5.89
N GLN A 16 -3.78 2.69 -5.12
CA GLN A 16 -2.87 3.01 -4.02
C GLN A 16 -2.89 1.95 -2.92
N LEU A 17 -4.10 1.55 -2.50
CA LEU A 17 -4.30 0.51 -1.50
C LEU A 17 -3.67 -0.81 -1.95
N LEU A 18 -4.02 -1.27 -3.15
CA LEU A 18 -3.50 -2.52 -3.69
C LEU A 18 -1.97 -2.46 -3.85
N GLY A 19 -1.43 -1.34 -4.32
CA GLY A 19 0.01 -1.13 -4.43
C GLY A 19 0.73 -1.31 -3.10
N HIS A 20 0.21 -0.72 -2.03
CA HIS A 20 0.81 -0.84 -0.69
C HIS A 20 0.67 -2.26 -0.11
N VAL A 21 -0.43 -2.96 -0.39
CA VAL A 21 -0.57 -4.37 0.00
C VAL A 21 0.47 -5.25 -0.71
N CYS A 22 0.65 -5.07 -2.02
CA CYS A 22 1.67 -5.78 -2.79
C CYS A 22 3.09 -5.48 -2.29
N ILE A 23 3.42 -4.20 -2.03
CA ILE A 23 4.72 -3.81 -1.50
C ILE A 23 4.94 -4.34 -0.08
N GLY A 24 3.93 -4.30 0.78
CA GLY A 24 3.97 -4.90 2.10
C GLY A 24 4.27 -6.40 2.05
N TRP A 25 3.64 -7.12 1.12
CA TRP A 25 3.91 -8.54 0.91
C TRP A 25 5.36 -8.81 0.47
N MET A 26 5.88 -8.01 -0.47
CA MET A 26 7.28 -8.10 -0.89
C MET A 26 8.26 -7.83 0.27
N TRP A 27 7.93 -6.88 1.16
CA TRP A 27 8.73 -6.61 2.35
C TRP A 27 8.78 -7.82 3.29
N LEU A 28 7.66 -8.52 3.50
CA LEU A 28 7.65 -9.73 4.33
C LEU A 28 8.51 -10.85 3.73
N TRP A 29 8.47 -11.04 2.41
CA TRP A 29 9.35 -11.99 1.73
C TRP A 29 10.83 -11.62 1.89
N GLN A 30 11.19 -10.35 1.67
CA GLN A 30 12.56 -9.89 1.89
C GLN A 30 13.01 -10.02 3.34
N ALA A 31 12.13 -9.75 4.31
CA ALA A 31 12.41 -9.91 5.73
C ALA A 31 12.65 -11.37 6.10
N GLN A 32 11.88 -12.31 5.54
CA GLN A 32 12.11 -13.74 5.74
C GLN A 32 13.45 -14.17 5.15
N ALA A 33 13.76 -13.76 3.92
CA ALA A 33 15.05 -14.06 3.28
C ALA A 33 16.24 -13.44 4.04
N ALA A 34 16.11 -12.21 4.54
CA ALA A 34 17.12 -11.52 5.32
C ALA A 34 17.48 -12.29 6.61
N ARG A 35 16.48 -12.81 7.32
CA ARG A 35 16.70 -13.63 8.52
C ARG A 35 17.47 -14.92 8.25
N LEU A 36 17.32 -15.51 7.06
CA LEU A 36 18.05 -16.72 6.66
C LEU A 36 19.47 -16.40 6.16
N CYS A 37 19.66 -15.25 5.52
CA CYS A 37 20.99 -14.79 5.08
C CYS A 37 21.91 -14.51 6.26
N SER A 38 21.44 -13.81 7.30
CA SER A 38 22.28 -13.48 8.45
C SER A 38 22.76 -14.70 9.24
N THR A 39 22.05 -15.84 9.15
CA THR A 39 22.49 -17.11 9.76
C THR A 39 23.47 -17.89 8.90
N THR A 40 23.51 -17.61 7.59
CA THR A 40 24.32 -18.38 6.62
C THR A 40 25.64 -17.67 6.31
N ASP A 41 25.64 -16.34 6.26
CA ASP A 41 26.81 -15.52 5.97
C ASP A 41 26.84 -14.28 6.88
N SER A 42 27.80 -14.25 7.81
CA SER A 42 27.99 -13.14 8.74
C SER A 42 28.37 -11.82 8.05
N THR A 43 28.92 -11.86 6.84
CA THR A 43 29.27 -10.64 6.10
C THR A 43 28.03 -9.89 5.59
N LEU A 44 26.88 -10.57 5.53
CA LEU A 44 25.60 -9.99 5.11
C LEU A 44 24.73 -9.53 6.29
N ALA A 45 25.22 -9.60 7.52
CA ALA A 45 24.45 -9.28 8.72
C ALA A 45 23.89 -7.84 8.70
N GLU A 46 24.74 -6.84 8.40
CA GLU A 46 24.33 -5.44 8.35
C GLU A 46 23.28 -5.19 7.24
N PHE A 47 23.43 -5.85 6.09
CA PHE A 47 22.45 -5.77 5.00
C PHE A 47 21.10 -6.37 5.40
N ALA A 48 21.12 -7.53 6.06
CA ALA A 48 19.92 -8.18 6.56
C ALA A 48 19.20 -7.33 7.61
N ASP A 49 19.94 -6.72 8.53
CA ASP A 49 19.40 -5.79 9.53
C ASP A 49 18.77 -4.56 8.88
N GLY A 50 19.40 -4.01 7.84
CA GLY A 50 18.83 -2.93 7.04
C GLY A 50 17.50 -3.31 6.39
N LYS A 51 17.38 -4.52 5.83
CA LYS A 51 16.12 -5.04 5.28
C LYS A 51 15.03 -5.18 6.33
N LEU A 52 15.37 -5.67 7.52
CA LEU A 52 14.43 -5.81 8.63
C LEU A 52 13.98 -4.45 9.18
N ALA A 53 14.88 -3.48 9.27
CA ALA A 53 14.58 -2.11 9.67
C ALA A 53 13.63 -1.43 8.67
N ALA A 54 13.91 -1.53 7.37
CA ALA A 54 13.07 -0.96 6.33
C ALA A 54 11.67 -1.61 6.28
N CYS A 55 11.59 -2.94 6.40
CA CYS A 55 10.31 -3.64 6.52
C CYS A 55 9.50 -3.12 7.72
N ARG A 56 10.14 -2.97 8.89
CA ARG A 56 9.47 -2.47 10.09
C ARG A 56 8.96 -1.04 9.90
N PHE A 57 9.78 -0.18 9.33
CA PHE A 57 9.40 1.19 9.00
C PHE A 57 8.15 1.18 8.12
N PHE A 58 8.17 0.47 6.99
CA PHE A 58 7.04 0.40 6.06
C PHE A 58 5.74 -0.04 6.74
N PHE A 59 5.79 -1.08 7.58
CA PHE A 59 4.61 -1.56 8.30
C PHE A 59 4.12 -0.60 9.40
N SER A 60 5.01 0.23 9.94
CA SER A 60 4.66 1.23 10.97
C SER A 60 4.18 2.58 10.42
N THR A 61 4.60 2.96 9.22
CA THR A 61 4.35 4.31 8.66
C THR A 61 3.51 4.29 7.39
N GLU A 62 3.92 3.50 6.38
CA GLU A 62 3.31 3.52 5.06
C GLU A 62 2.06 2.64 4.98
N LEU A 63 2.13 1.42 5.52
CA LEU A 63 1.01 0.47 5.45
C LEU A 63 -0.27 1.02 6.12
N PRO A 64 -0.23 1.74 7.27
CA PRO A 64 -1.42 2.33 7.87
C PRO A 64 -2.18 3.31 6.95
N LEU A 65 -1.52 3.92 5.96
CA LEU A 65 -2.19 4.80 4.99
C LEU A 65 -3.30 4.07 4.20
N THR A 66 -3.16 2.76 4.04
CA THR A 66 -4.20 1.92 3.41
C THR A 66 -5.53 1.95 4.14
N VAL A 67 -5.55 2.16 5.45
CA VAL A 67 -6.79 2.28 6.24
C VAL A 67 -7.55 3.54 5.84
N HIS A 68 -6.84 4.64 5.61
CA HIS A 68 -7.43 5.88 5.16
C HIS A 68 -8.03 5.73 3.75
N TRP A 69 -7.28 5.15 2.81
CA TRP A 69 -7.79 4.91 1.46
C TRP A 69 -8.96 3.93 1.44
N ALA A 70 -8.94 2.89 2.28
CA ALA A 70 -10.07 1.97 2.43
C ALA A 70 -11.34 2.72 2.88
N ALA A 71 -11.22 3.63 3.86
CA ALA A 71 -12.33 4.45 4.32
C ALA A 71 -12.90 5.37 3.21
N LEU A 72 -12.05 5.90 2.34
CA LEU A 72 -12.52 6.69 1.18
C LEU A 72 -13.30 5.83 0.17
N LEU A 73 -12.92 4.57 0.01
CA LEU A 73 -13.62 3.62 -0.87
C LEU A 73 -14.99 3.19 -0.31
N ASP A 74 -15.09 2.99 1.00
CA ASP A 74 -16.36 2.68 1.68
C ASP A 74 -17.36 3.84 1.62
N GLY A 75 -16.85 5.08 1.57
CA GLY A 75 -17.68 6.29 1.54
C GLY A 75 -18.44 6.52 0.22
N VAL A 76 -18.11 5.81 -0.86
CA VAL A 76 -18.58 6.05 -2.25
C VAL A 76 -18.77 7.56 -2.49
N ASP A 77 -17.71 8.35 -2.28
CA ASP A 77 -17.81 9.79 -2.48
C ASP A 77 -18.14 10.07 -3.96
N ARG A 78 -19.28 10.74 -4.17
CA ARG A 78 -19.79 11.13 -5.48
C ARG A 78 -19.63 12.60 -5.76
N SER A 79 -19.03 13.38 -4.86
CA SER A 79 -18.83 14.82 -5.03
C SER A 79 -18.24 15.17 -6.40
N ALA A 80 -17.26 14.41 -6.88
CA ALA A 80 -16.65 14.58 -8.20
C ALA A 80 -17.57 14.14 -9.38
N LEU A 81 -18.45 13.16 -9.17
CA LEU A 81 -19.42 12.70 -10.17
C LEU A 81 -20.63 13.63 -10.28
N ASP A 82 -21.03 14.21 -9.16
CA ASP A 82 -22.23 15.04 -9.05
C ASP A 82 -21.92 16.53 -9.31
N CYS A 83 -20.64 16.92 -9.42
CA CYS A 83 -20.24 18.27 -9.79
C CYS A 83 -20.54 18.54 -11.27
N PRO A 84 -21.35 19.56 -11.61
CA PRO A 84 -21.67 19.89 -13.00
C PRO A 84 -20.43 20.40 -13.76
N PRO A 85 -20.24 20.06 -15.04
CA PRO A 85 -19.12 20.57 -15.85
C PRO A 85 -19.06 22.10 -15.91
N GLU A 86 -20.22 22.76 -15.89
CA GLU A 86 -20.36 24.22 -15.89
C GLU A 86 -19.91 24.92 -14.59
N ALA A 87 -19.57 24.16 -13.54
CA ALA A 87 -19.07 24.69 -12.27
C ALA A 87 -17.53 24.84 -12.20
N PHE A 88 -16.81 24.52 -13.29
CA PHE A 88 -15.35 24.57 -13.40
C PHE A 88 -14.85 25.62 -14.41
#